data_AF-Q01UP3-F1
#
_entry.id   AF-Q01UP3-F1
#
_cell.length_a   1.000
_cell.length_b   1.000
_cell.length_c   1.000
_cell.angle_alpha   90.00
_cell.angle_beta   90.00
_cell.angle_gamma   90.00
#
_symmetry.space_group_name_H-M   'P 1'
#
loop_
_entity.id
_entity.type
_entity.pdbx_description
1 polymer ?
#
loop_
_entity_poly.entity_id
_entity_poly.type
_entity_poly.pdbx_seq_one_letter_code
_entity_poly.pdbx_strand_id
1 'polypeptide(L)' 'MRAVVVTLDADFHAILAVSGAQGPSVIRMRLQGLGAAKVVEVVRKVLARFGVELERGALITVKALKTTCHRLPIGISE' A
#
# COMPACT_ATOMS: atom_id res chain seq x y z
N MET A 1 1.81 12.91 12.65
CA MET A 1 2.25 11.54 12.31
C MET A 1 1.30 11.00 11.24
N ARG A 2 1.79 10.68 10.03
CA ARG A 2 0.94 10.13 8.96
C ARG A 2 0.79 8.63 9.18
N ALA A 3 -0.44 8.13 9.23
CA ALA A 3 -0.71 6.71 9.41
C ALA A 3 -0.45 5.93 8.10
N VAL A 4 -0.04 4.67 8.23
CA VAL A 4 0.04 3.71 7.12
C VAL A 4 -0.97 2.59 7.37
N VAL A 5 -1.88 2.38 6.43
CA VAL A 5 -2.87 1.30 6.50
C VAL A 5 -2.31 0.06 5.81
N VAL A 6 -2.29 -1.07 6.51
CA VAL A 6 -1.94 -2.37 5.91
C VAL A 6 -3.24 -3.15 5.72
N THR A 7 -3.53 -3.58 4.49
CA THR A 7 -4.83 -4.22 4.19
C THR A 7 -4.73 -5.31 3.13
N LEU A 8 -5.63 -6.30 3.23
CA LEU A 8 -5.89 -7.34 2.21
C LEU A 8 -7.09 -6.98 1.32
N ASP A 9 -7.78 -5.88 1.63
CA ASP A 9 -8.97 -5.42 0.92
C ASP A 9 -8.63 -5.12 -0.55
N ALA A 10 -9.38 -5.77 -1.46
CA ALA A 10 -9.19 -5.63 -2.89
C ALA A 10 -9.60 -4.25 -3.39
N ASP A 11 -10.55 -3.58 -2.74
CA ASP A 11 -11.30 -2.42 -3.20
C ASP A 11 -10.91 -1.11 -2.52
N PHE A 12 -10.07 -1.15 -1.47
CA PHE A 12 -9.60 0.06 -0.77
C PHE A 12 -8.98 1.11 -1.71
N HIS A 13 -8.28 0.68 -2.77
CA HIS A 13 -7.71 1.60 -3.76
C HIS A 13 -8.77 2.37 -4.55
N ALA A 14 -9.96 1.81 -4.75
CA ALA A 14 -11.05 2.48 -5.45
C ALA A 14 -11.58 3.66 -4.60
N ILE A 15 -11.70 3.44 -3.29
CA ILE A 15 -12.05 4.52 -2.33
C ILE A 15 -11.01 5.64 -2.38
N LEU A 16 -9.72 5.30 -2.36
CA LEU A 16 -8.64 6.30 -2.49
C LEU A 16 -8.69 7.05 -3.82
N ALA A 17 -8.97 6.37 -4.92
CA ALA A 17 -9.05 6.98 -6.24
C ALA A 17 -10.23 7.95 -6.35
N VAL A 18 -11.43 7.52 -5.95
CA VAL A 18 -12.65 8.33 -6.00
C VAL A 18 -12.56 9.54 -5.06
N SER A 19 -11.91 9.38 -3.91
CA SER A 19 -11.74 10.48 -2.95
C SER A 19 -10.66 11.49 -3.32
N GLY A 20 -9.77 11.19 -4.28
CA GLY A 20 -8.61 12.03 -4.58
C GLY A 20 -7.67 12.19 -3.38
N ALA A 21 -7.69 11.25 -2.42
CA ALA A 21 -6.99 11.41 -1.16
C ALA A 21 -5.45 11.31 -1.34
N GLN A 22 -4.72 12.24 -0.71
CA GLN A 22 -3.25 12.21 -0.65
C GLN A 22 -2.72 11.30 0.48
N GLY A 23 -3.62 10.76 1.31
CA GLY A 23 -3.32 9.85 2.39
C GLY A 23 -4.59 9.25 3.01
N PRO A 24 -4.46 8.25 3.90
CA PRO A 24 -3.21 7.68 4.39
C PRO A 24 -2.46 6.90 3.31
N SER A 25 -1.17 6.66 3.52
CA SER A 25 -0.43 5.70 2.72
C SER A 25 -0.95 4.28 2.98
N VAL A 26 -0.88 3.42 1.98
CA VAL A 26 -1.45 2.07 2.05
C VAL A 26 -0.46 1.03 1.57
N ILE A 27 -0.34 -0.06 2.34
CA ILE A 27 0.29 -1.30 1.90
C ILE A 27 -0.84 -2.31 1.66
N ARG A 28 -1.18 -2.50 0.39
CA ARG A 28 -2.16 -3.51 -0.02
C ARG A 28 -1.46 -4.83 -0.33
N MET A 29 -1.78 -5.85 0.43
CA MET A 29 -1.28 -7.21 0.23
C MET A 29 -2.22 -7.98 -0.70
N ARG A 30 -1.72 -8.38 -1.87
CA ARG A 30 -2.40 -9.29 -2.80
C ARG A 30 -1.70 -10.65 -2.76
N LEU A 31 -1.74 -11.25 -1.57
CA LEU A 31 -1.12 -12.52 -1.23
C LEU A 31 -2.16 -13.38 -0.48
N GLN A 32 -2.24 -14.66 -0.81
CA GLN A 32 -3.18 -15.61 -0.20
C GLN A 32 -2.45 -16.56 0.75
N GLY A 33 -3.15 -17.11 1.74
CA GLY A 33 -2.63 -18.16 2.62
C GLY A 33 -1.43 -17.74 3.48
N LEU A 34 -1.24 -16.43 3.73
CA LEU A 34 -0.15 -15.96 4.57
C LEU A 34 -0.46 -16.12 6.05
N GLY A 35 0.40 -16.83 6.79
CA GLY A 35 0.42 -16.78 8.24
C GLY A 35 0.96 -15.45 8.77
N ALA A 36 0.67 -15.14 10.04
CA ALA A 36 1.03 -13.87 10.69
C ALA A 36 2.53 -13.54 10.58
N ALA A 37 3.42 -14.51 10.82
CA ALA A 37 4.86 -14.32 10.71
C ALA A 37 5.28 -13.86 9.30
N LYS A 38 4.65 -14.42 8.26
CA LYS A 38 4.96 -14.05 6.88
C LYS A 38 4.43 -12.67 6.52
N VAL A 39 3.26 -12.29 7.04
CA VAL A 39 2.72 -10.93 6.93
C VAL A 39 3.71 -9.92 7.53
N VAL A 40 4.21 -10.17 8.75
CA VAL A 40 5.18 -9.28 9.41
C VAL A 40 6.46 -9.15 8.58
N GLU A 41 6.99 -10.26 8.05
CA GLU A 41 8.18 -10.24 7.20
C GLU A 41 7.97 -9.39 5.93
N VAL A 42 6.82 -9.55 5.27
CA VAL A 42 6.45 -8.78 4.08
C VAL A 42 6.34 -7.30 4.41
N VAL A 43 5.63 -6.95 5.51
CA VAL A 43 5.47 -5.55 5.93
C VAL A 43 6.82 -4.92 6.26
N ARG A 44 7.70 -5.62 7.00
CA ARG A 44 9.06 -5.13 7.27
C ARG A 44 9.86 -4.86 6.00
N LYS A 45 9.80 -5.76 5.02
CA LYS A 45 10.46 -5.58 3.72
C LYS A 45 9.93 -4.38 2.96
N VAL A 46 8.61 -4.15 2.99
CA VAL A 46 7.98 -2.98 2.36
C VAL A 46 8.42 -1.69 3.06
N LEU A 47 8.36 -1.64 4.39
CA LEU A 47 8.77 -0.47 5.17
C LEU A 47 10.24 -0.11 4.92
N ALA A 48 11.13 -1.10 4.89
CA ALA A 48 12.54 -0.88 4.61
C ALA A 48 12.80 -0.36 3.18
N ARG A 49 12.01 -0.81 2.20
CA ARG A 49 12.20 -0.47 0.79
C ARG A 49 11.51 0.81 0.36
N PHE A 50 10.35 1.13 0.92
CA PHE A 50 9.46 2.21 0.47
C PHE A 50 9.13 3.23 1.55
N GLY A 51 9.93 3.30 2.63
CA GLY A 51 9.65 4.17 3.77
C GLY A 51 9.48 5.64 3.39
N VAL A 52 10.36 6.16 2.54
CA VAL A 52 10.31 7.56 2.07
C VAL A 52 9.04 7.84 1.26
N GLU A 53 8.62 6.91 0.40
CA GLU A 53 7.40 7.02 -0.38
C GLU A 53 6.15 6.94 0.51
N LEU A 54 6.15 6.05 1.50
CA LEU A 54 5.08 5.91 2.47
C LEU A 54 4.92 7.17 3.34
N GLU A 55 6.00 7.86 3.68
CA GLU A 55 5.92 9.16 4.38
C GLU A 55 5.32 10.27 3.51
N ARG A 56 5.55 10.20 2.19
CA ARG A 56 5.10 11.18 1.20
C ARG A 56 3.69 10.95 0.67
N GLY A 57 3.05 9.83 0.99
CA GLY A 57 1.74 9.46 0.45
C GLY A 57 1.87 8.50 -0.73
N ALA A 58 1.72 7.20 -0.47
CA ALA A 58 1.85 6.17 -1.49
C ALA A 58 0.91 4.99 -1.27
N LEU A 59 0.47 4.40 -2.39
CA LEU A 59 -0.12 3.07 -2.46
C LEU A 59 0.95 2.07 -2.90
N ILE A 60 1.37 1.21 -1.98
CA ILE A 60 2.19 0.03 -2.26
C ILE A 60 1.27 -1.17 -2.47
N THR A 61 1.40 -1.86 -3.60
CA THR A 61 0.71 -3.15 -3.82
C THR A 61 1.75 -4.27 -3.85
N VAL A 62 1.64 -5.22 -2.93
CA VAL A 62 2.51 -6.40 -2.85
C VAL A 62 1.81 -7.59 -3.49
N LYS A 63 2.39 -8.16 -4.55
CA LYS A 63 1.99 -9.44 -5.16
C LYS A 63 3.12 -10.46 -4.97
N ALA A 64 2.84 -11.74 -5.20
CA ALA A 64 3.79 -12.83 -4.96
C ALA A 64 5.15 -12.61 -5.64
N LEU A 65 5.15 -12.05 -6.85
CA LEU A 65 6.35 -11.86 -7.67
C LEU A 65 6.73 -10.39 -7.89
N LYS A 66 5.86 -9.45 -7.52
CA LYS A 66 6.04 -8.04 -7.86
C LYS A 66 5.46 -7.13 -6.78
N THR A 67 6.23 -6.13 -6.37
CA THR A 67 5.73 -5.01 -5.58
C THR A 67 5.70 -3.76 -6.45
N THR A 68 4.58 -3.04 -6.45
CA THR A 68 4.42 -1.76 -7.15
C THR A 68 4.21 -0.62 -6.16
N CYS A 69 4.66 0.57 -6.53
CA CYS A 69 4.50 1.80 -5.75
C CYS A 69 3.85 2.85 -6.65
N HIS A 70 2.77 3.45 -6.17
CA HIS A 70 2.10 4.58 -6.81
C HIS A 70 2.03 5.74 -5.82
N ARG A 71 2.40 6.95 -6.26
CA ARG A 71 2.19 8.15 -5.46
C ARG A 71 0.70 8.47 -5.41
N LEU A 72 0.21 8.92 -4.26
CA LEU A 72 -1.14 9.42 -4.11
C LEU A 72 -1.22 10.92 -4.51
N PRO A 73 -2.35 11.40 -5.04
CA PRO A 73 -3.57 10.65 -5.32
C PRO A 73 -3.43 9.76 -6.56
N ILE A 74 -4.18 8.65 -6.57
CA ILE A 74 -4.26 7.73 -7.71
C ILE A 74 -5.57 7.94 -8.46
N GLY A 75 -5.62 7.62 -9.75
CA GLY A 75 -6.86 7.71 -10.53
C GLY A 75 -7.23 9.12 -11.01
N ILE A 76 -6.40 10.13 -10.75
CA ILE A 76 -6.46 11.39 -11.48
C ILE A 76 -5.84 11.15 -12.86
N SER A 77 -6.69 11.04 -13.87
CA SER A 77 -6.31 11.38 -15.24
C SER A 77 -6.52 12.89 -15.37
N GLU A 78 -5.53 13.61 -15.91
CA GLU A 78 -5.77 14.97 -16.41
C GLU A 78 -6.85 14.98 -17.49
#